data_AF-A0A7S3FDN9-F1
#
_entry.id   AF-A0A7S3FDN9-F1
#
_cell.length_a   1.000
_cell.length_b   1.000
_cell.length_c   1.000
_cell.angle_alpha   90.00
_cell.angle_beta   90.00
_cell.angle_gamma   90.00
#
_symmetry.space_group_name_H-M   'P 1'
#
loop_
_entity.id
_entity.type
_entity.pdbx_description
1 polymer ?
#
loop_
_entity_poly.entity_id
_entity_poly.type
_entity_poly.pdbx_seq_one_letter_code
_entity_poly.pdbx_strand_id
1 'polypeptide(L)'
;MGTRERGRPYYFSGDAPPPEATFRSERIESTRLTFGATPATLRGAVEKSFRRAHEAAANSKAQKAFRPETKALMQRLQVLEQAQLAQMICSLVDGGHVADEAVVKLIPSADLDPMLKECEKLVNAIRRALPNSRWGSCTDHFGYKRCASAVNTAKRKLLEGAKQFKGAKQWSTAKEYSERALPIARDMVVFDCVDDNGARNTVISELQKLQQEAEAQMKSVTMVD
;
A
#
# COMPACT_ATOMS: atom_id res chain seq x y z
N MET A 1 1.63 28.02 61.40
CA MET A 1 1.21 28.66 60.15
C MET A 1 1.07 27.61 59.07
N GLY A 2 -0.08 27.56 58.39
CA GLY A 2 -0.19 27.07 57.01
C GLY A 2 -0.41 25.58 56.77
N THR A 3 -1.58 25.07 57.16
CA THR A 3 -2.20 23.85 56.61
C THR A 3 -2.49 23.98 55.11
N ARG A 4 -2.26 22.94 54.32
CA ARG A 4 -2.88 22.75 52.99
C ARG A 4 -3.45 21.35 52.84
N GLU A 5 -4.54 21.30 52.09
CA GLU A 5 -5.72 20.45 52.27
C GLU A 5 -5.70 19.11 51.53
N ARG A 6 -6.66 18.27 51.92
CA ARG A 6 -7.05 16.97 51.35
C ARG A 6 -7.80 17.11 50.02
N GLY A 7 -7.73 16.05 49.19
CA GLY A 7 -8.72 15.67 48.16
C GLY A 7 -8.08 15.52 46.76
N ARG A 8 -8.29 14.47 45.96
CA ARG A 8 -9.29 13.39 45.90
C ARG A 8 -8.66 12.13 45.27
N PRO A 9 -9.25 10.94 45.47
CA PRO A 9 -8.84 9.69 44.81
C PRO A 9 -9.35 9.65 43.37
N TYR A 10 -8.50 9.27 42.42
CA TYR A 10 -8.96 8.88 41.08
C TYR A 10 -9.28 7.39 41.09
N TYR A 11 -10.57 7.09 41.17
CA TYR A 11 -11.09 5.78 40.82
C TYR A 11 -10.99 5.59 39.30
N PHE A 12 -10.51 4.40 38.98
CA PHE A 12 -10.60 3.69 37.71
C PHE A 12 -12.01 3.80 37.10
N SER A 13 -12.10 4.13 35.81
CA SER A 13 -13.24 3.74 34.98
C SER A 13 -12.75 3.49 33.56
N GLY A 14 -12.71 2.20 33.24
CA GLY A 14 -13.00 1.66 31.92
C GLY A 14 -12.22 2.23 30.74
N ASP A 15 -10.99 1.77 30.57
CA ASP A 15 -10.52 1.37 29.25
C ASP A 15 -9.64 0.13 29.42
N ALA A 16 -10.01 -0.93 28.72
CA ALA A 16 -9.28 -2.18 28.71
C ALA A 16 -7.87 -1.93 28.15
N PRO A 17 -6.79 -2.36 28.84
CA PRO A 17 -5.48 -2.33 28.25
C PRO A 17 -5.46 -3.26 27.01
N PRO A 18 -4.74 -2.88 25.94
CA PRO A 18 -4.62 -3.70 24.74
C PRO A 18 -4.06 -5.08 25.10
N PRO A 19 -4.44 -6.15 24.37
CA PRO A 19 -4.01 -7.50 24.69
C PRO A 19 -2.48 -7.54 24.72
N GLU A 20 -1.93 -7.72 25.92
CA GLU A 20 -0.51 -7.86 26.15
C GLU A 20 0.00 -8.91 25.17
N ALA A 21 0.96 -8.51 24.35
CA ALA A 21 1.82 -9.45 23.66
C ALA A 21 2.31 -10.41 24.75
N THR A 22 1.83 -11.65 24.71
CA THR A 22 2.29 -12.72 25.57
C THR A 22 3.75 -12.97 25.19
N PHE A 23 4.63 -12.15 25.75
CA PHE A 23 6.02 -12.50 25.96
C PHE A 23 5.95 -13.69 26.90
N ARG A 24 5.85 -14.87 26.27
CA ARG A 24 6.21 -16.15 26.89
C ARG A 24 7.69 -16.01 27.20
N SER A 25 7.96 -15.34 28.31
CA SER A 25 9.23 -15.42 28.99
C SER A 25 9.37 -16.90 29.31
N GLU A 26 10.13 -17.60 28.47
CA GLU A 26 10.76 -18.84 28.89
C GLU A 26 11.51 -18.46 30.15
N ARG A 27 10.87 -18.73 31.29
CA ARG A 27 11.44 -18.58 32.61
C ARG A 27 12.68 -19.45 32.56
N ILE A 28 13.83 -18.82 32.39
CA ILE A 28 15.12 -19.48 32.54
C ILE A 28 15.06 -19.98 33.97
N GLU A 29 14.83 -21.29 34.14
CA GLU A 29 14.81 -21.92 35.43
C GLU A 29 16.21 -21.74 36.01
N SER A 30 16.36 -20.72 36.85
CA SER A 30 17.58 -20.43 37.57
C SER A 30 17.89 -21.65 38.41
N THR A 31 18.84 -22.46 37.95
CA THR A 31 19.34 -23.64 38.68
C THR A 31 19.59 -23.23 40.12
N ARG A 32 18.83 -23.79 41.07
CA ARG A 32 18.95 -23.44 42.49
C ARG A 32 20.37 -23.77 42.95
N LEU A 33 21.15 -22.73 43.22
CA LEU A 33 22.48 -22.88 43.79
C LEU A 33 22.32 -23.34 45.24
N THR A 34 22.63 -24.60 45.50
CA THR A 34 22.67 -25.17 46.84
C THR A 34 23.86 -24.59 47.61
N PHE A 35 23.63 -24.17 48.85
CA PHE A 35 24.67 -23.71 49.77
C PHE A 35 25.69 -24.85 49.98
N GLY A 36 26.94 -24.66 49.54
CA GLY A 36 27.99 -25.68 49.54
C GLY A 36 28.61 -26.03 48.18
N ALA A 37 28.20 -25.37 47.09
CA ALA A 37 28.79 -25.60 45.77
C ALA A 37 30.27 -25.18 45.73
N THR A 38 31.15 -26.10 45.33
CA THR A 38 32.56 -25.79 45.09
C THR A 38 32.72 -24.80 43.93
N PRO A 39 33.77 -23.97 43.91
CA PRO A 39 34.01 -23.01 42.82
C PRO A 39 34.19 -23.66 41.43
N ALA A 40 34.48 -24.97 41.37
CA ALA A 40 34.50 -25.73 40.12
C ALA A 40 33.09 -25.99 39.57
N THR A 41 32.14 -26.35 40.43
CA THR A 41 30.73 -26.56 40.06
C THR A 41 30.03 -25.28 39.58
N LEU A 42 30.34 -24.13 40.19
CA LEU A 42 29.81 -22.83 39.75
C LEU A 42 30.33 -22.43 38.36
N ARG A 43 31.63 -22.63 38.11
CA ARG A 43 32.23 -22.37 36.78
C ARG A 43 31.61 -23.24 35.70
N GLY A 44 31.42 -24.54 35.97
CA GLY A 44 30.78 -25.46 35.02
C GLY A 44 29.32 -25.12 34.72
N ALA A 45 28.56 -24.61 35.70
CA ALA A 45 27.18 -24.17 35.48
C ALA A 45 27.10 -22.89 34.64
N VAL A 46 27.96 -21.91 34.91
CA VAL A 46 28.04 -20.66 34.14
C VAL A 46 28.45 -20.95 32.69
N GLU A 47 29.44 -21.81 32.46
CA GLU A 47 29.91 -22.13 31.12
C GLU A 47 28.86 -22.88 30.29
N LYS A 48 28.10 -23.79 30.90
CA LYS A 48 26.94 -24.46 30.25
C LYS A 48 25.83 -23.47 29.89
N SER A 49 25.58 -22.48 30.75
CA SER A 49 24.57 -21.45 30.53
C SER A 49 24.98 -20.53 29.37
N PHE A 50 26.26 -20.18 29.31
CA PHE A 50 26.83 -19.36 28.26
C PHE A 50 26.80 -20.08 26.90
N ARG A 51 27.14 -21.37 26.84
CA ARG A 51 27.03 -22.17 25.60
C ARG A 51 25.59 -22.26 25.09
N ARG A 52 24.61 -22.54 25.96
CA ARG A 52 23.19 -22.60 25.58
C ARG A 52 22.68 -21.27 25.04
N ALA A 53 23.08 -20.15 25.64
CA ALA A 53 22.73 -18.82 25.15
C ALA A 53 23.37 -18.53 23.78
N HIS A 54 24.62 -18.94 23.57
CA HIS A 54 25.32 -18.76 22.30
C HIS A 54 24.75 -19.64 21.17
N GLU A 55 24.36 -20.87 21.49
CA GLU A 55 23.70 -21.80 20.57
C GLU A 55 22.28 -21.34 20.20
N ALA A 56 21.51 -20.81 21.16
CA ALA A 56 20.20 -20.22 20.89
C ALA A 56 20.30 -18.94 20.03
N ALA A 57 21.31 -18.11 20.27
CA ALA A 57 21.60 -16.94 19.43
C ALA A 57 22.06 -17.34 18.02
N ALA A 58 22.80 -18.44 17.87
CA ALA A 58 23.20 -18.97 16.57
C ALA A 58 22.01 -19.55 15.80
N ASN A 59 21.13 -20.32 16.47
CA ASN A 59 19.94 -20.90 15.86
C ASN A 59 18.89 -19.85 15.46
N SER A 60 18.70 -18.80 16.26
CA SER A 60 17.79 -17.69 15.89
C SER A 60 18.32 -16.86 14.72
N LYS A 61 19.64 -16.66 14.63
CA LYS A 61 20.29 -16.05 13.45
C LYS A 61 20.20 -16.95 12.22
N ALA A 62 20.29 -18.27 12.38
CA ALA A 62 20.11 -19.23 11.28
C ALA A 62 18.66 -19.33 10.79
N GLN A 63 17.66 -19.20 11.68
CA GLN A 63 16.25 -19.15 11.29
C GLN A 63 15.86 -17.82 10.61
N LYS A 64 16.51 -16.70 10.97
CA LYS A 64 16.37 -15.40 10.28
C LYS A 64 17.21 -15.29 9.00
N ALA A 65 18.21 -16.14 8.83
CA ALA A 65 18.94 -16.27 7.57
C ALA A 65 18.00 -16.93 6.55
N PHE A 66 17.34 -16.09 5.76
CA PHE A 66 16.63 -16.38 4.52
C PHE A 66 16.98 -17.76 3.94
N ARG A 67 16.04 -18.71 4.02
CA ARG A 67 16.24 -20.10 3.58
C ARG A 67 16.75 -20.11 2.13
N PRO A 68 17.78 -20.91 1.77
CA PRO A 68 18.28 -20.94 0.39
C PRO A 68 17.19 -21.31 -0.62
N GLU A 69 16.20 -22.11 -0.21
CA GLU A 69 15.01 -22.47 -1.00
C GLU A 69 14.15 -21.26 -1.37
N THR A 70 14.05 -20.24 -0.50
CA THR A 70 13.27 -19.04 -0.82
C THR A 70 13.97 -18.16 -1.85
N LYS A 71 15.30 -18.22 -1.98
CA LYS A 71 16.03 -17.53 -3.07
C LYS A 71 15.77 -18.19 -4.42
N ALA A 72 15.83 -19.52 -4.47
CA ALA A 72 15.53 -20.27 -5.69
C ALA A 72 14.06 -20.11 -6.11
N LEU A 73 13.14 -20.09 -5.14
CA LEU A 73 11.72 -19.78 -5.39
C LEU A 73 11.55 -18.36 -5.94
N MET A 74 12.21 -17.36 -5.36
CA MET A 74 12.14 -15.98 -5.83
C MET A 74 12.60 -15.85 -7.29
N GLN A 75 13.69 -16.53 -7.68
CA GLN A 75 14.15 -16.54 -9.07
C GLN A 75 13.13 -17.17 -10.02
N ARG A 76 12.45 -18.25 -9.59
CA ARG A 76 11.37 -18.85 -10.39
C ARG A 76 10.18 -17.90 -10.53
N LEU A 77 9.77 -17.24 -9.45
CA LEU A 77 8.67 -16.28 -9.46
C LEU A 77 8.96 -15.05 -10.33
N GLN A 78 10.22 -14.63 -10.45
CA GLN A 78 10.62 -13.51 -11.33
C GLN A 78 10.49 -13.81 -12.82
N VAL A 79 10.50 -15.09 -13.22
CA VAL A 79 10.34 -15.49 -14.62
C VAL A 79 8.87 -15.58 -15.02
N LEU A 80 7.95 -15.74 -14.05
CA LEU A 80 6.52 -15.83 -14.33
C LEU A 80 5.95 -14.50 -14.78
N GLU A 81 4.96 -14.58 -15.66
CA GLU A 81 4.15 -13.42 -16.03
C GLU A 81 3.24 -13.03 -14.86
N GLN A 82 2.93 -11.74 -14.74
CA GLN A 82 2.08 -11.19 -13.67
C GLN A 82 0.72 -11.90 -13.57
N ALA A 83 0.12 -12.26 -14.70
CA ALA A 83 -1.15 -13.00 -14.74
C ALA A 83 -1.02 -14.41 -14.16
N GLN A 84 0.09 -15.11 -14.42
CA GLN A 84 0.35 -16.46 -13.92
C GLN A 84 0.61 -16.43 -12.40
N LEU A 85 1.29 -15.40 -11.92
CA LEU A 85 1.53 -15.20 -10.50
C LEU A 85 0.23 -14.93 -9.74
N ALA A 86 -0.67 -14.11 -10.31
CA ALA A 86 -2.00 -13.88 -9.74
C ALA A 86 -2.83 -15.18 -9.67
N GLN A 87 -2.85 -15.98 -10.75
CA GLN A 87 -3.56 -17.26 -10.78
C GLN A 87 -3.01 -18.28 -9.77
N MET A 88 -1.69 -18.32 -9.59
CA MET A 88 -1.06 -19.17 -8.59
C MET A 88 -1.50 -18.78 -7.17
N ILE A 89 -1.54 -17.48 -6.85
CA ILE A 89 -1.99 -17.00 -5.55
C ILE A 89 -3.46 -17.37 -5.32
N CYS A 90 -4.34 -17.15 -6.31
CA CYS A 90 -5.74 -17.58 -6.23
C CYS A 90 -5.86 -19.09 -5.97
N SER A 91 -5.09 -19.91 -6.69
CA SER A 91 -5.10 -21.37 -6.51
C SER A 91 -4.63 -21.81 -5.12
N LEU A 92 -3.69 -21.07 -4.51
CA LEU A 92 -3.22 -21.34 -3.15
C LEU A 92 -4.26 -20.98 -2.08
N VAL A 93 -5.04 -19.93 -2.31
CA VAL A 93 -6.15 -19.51 -1.45
C VAL A 93 -7.30 -20.52 -1.57
N ASP A 94 -7.68 -20.88 -2.80
CA ASP A 94 -8.74 -21.87 -3.07
C ASP A 94 -8.39 -23.26 -2.50
N GLY A 95 -7.11 -23.63 -2.54
CA GLY A 95 -6.59 -24.86 -1.94
C GLY A 95 -6.52 -24.83 -0.40
N GLY A 96 -6.86 -23.71 0.25
CA GLY A 96 -6.83 -23.55 1.70
C GLY A 96 -5.42 -23.52 2.31
N HIS A 97 -4.38 -23.38 1.48
CA HIS A 97 -2.99 -23.33 1.95
C HIS A 97 -2.65 -21.99 2.59
N VAL A 98 -3.39 -20.93 2.26
CA VAL A 98 -3.22 -19.60 2.82
C VAL A 98 -4.60 -19.01 3.12
N ALA A 99 -4.75 -18.40 4.30
CA ALA A 99 -5.96 -17.66 4.64
C ALA A 99 -6.07 -16.38 3.79
N ASP A 100 -7.26 -16.11 3.24
CA ASP A 100 -7.53 -14.94 2.40
C ASP A 100 -7.12 -13.63 3.10
N GLU A 101 -7.46 -13.50 4.38
CA GLU A 101 -7.09 -12.34 5.21
C GLU A 101 -5.58 -12.11 5.31
N ALA A 102 -4.78 -13.19 5.32
CA ALA A 102 -3.33 -13.09 5.37
C ALA A 102 -2.76 -12.59 4.04
N VAL A 103 -3.36 -13.01 2.92
CA VAL A 103 -2.98 -12.52 1.58
C VAL A 103 -3.33 -11.05 1.43
N VAL A 104 -4.55 -10.64 1.81
CA VAL A 104 -4.99 -9.24 1.71
C VAL A 104 -4.10 -8.30 2.52
N LYS A 105 -3.64 -8.71 3.72
CA LYS A 105 -2.71 -7.93 4.55
C LYS A 105 -1.30 -7.81 3.95
N LEU A 106 -0.91 -8.75 3.08
CA LEU A 106 0.41 -8.78 2.44
C LEU A 106 0.46 -8.06 1.10
N ILE A 107 -0.70 -7.82 0.46
CA ILE A 107 -0.76 -7.10 -0.81
C ILE A 107 -0.42 -5.62 -0.55
N PRO A 108 0.66 -5.08 -1.14
CA PRO A 108 0.97 -3.66 -1.01
C PRO A 108 -0.08 -2.82 -1.72
N SER A 109 -0.26 -1.58 -1.26
CA SER A 109 -1.04 -0.58 -2.02
C SER A 109 -0.43 -0.43 -3.41
N ALA A 110 -1.27 -0.37 -4.44
CA ALA A 110 -0.80 -0.28 -5.81
C ALA A 110 0.01 1.02 -6.03
N ASP A 111 1.18 0.91 -6.65
CA ASP A 111 1.98 2.08 -7.01
C ASP A 111 1.31 2.82 -8.18
N LEU A 112 0.85 4.04 -7.91
CA LEU A 112 0.16 4.90 -8.87
C LEU A 112 1.12 5.75 -9.71
N ASP A 113 2.37 5.93 -9.25
CA ASP A 113 3.34 6.82 -9.90
C ASP A 113 3.63 6.49 -11.36
N PRO A 114 3.88 5.23 -11.77
CA PRO A 114 4.18 4.93 -13.18
C PRO A 114 2.98 5.23 -14.09
N MET A 115 1.76 4.93 -13.63
CA MET A 115 0.53 5.18 -14.39
C MET A 115 0.27 6.69 -14.56
N LEU A 116 0.42 7.47 -13.48
CA LEU A 116 0.21 8.91 -13.51
C LEU A 116 1.26 9.62 -14.37
N LYS A 117 2.54 9.22 -14.30
CA LYS A 117 3.60 9.73 -15.18
C LYS A 117 3.31 9.44 -16.65
N GLU A 118 2.73 8.28 -16.97
CA GLU A 118 2.31 7.98 -18.34
C GLU A 118 1.17 8.92 -18.78
N CYS A 119 0.20 9.19 -17.91
CA CYS A 119 -0.88 10.15 -18.18
C CYS A 119 -0.34 11.57 -18.40
N GLU A 120 0.59 12.04 -17.57
CA GLU A 120 1.26 13.34 -17.75
C GLU A 120 2.01 13.44 -19.08
N LYS A 121 2.72 12.38 -19.47
CA LYS A 121 3.39 12.31 -20.78
C LYS A 121 2.39 12.45 -21.93
N LEU A 122 1.23 11.79 -21.83
CA LEU A 122 0.16 11.88 -22.84
C LEU A 122 -0.46 13.29 -22.89
N VAL A 123 -0.69 13.93 -21.74
CA VAL A 123 -1.17 15.32 -21.69
C VAL A 123 -0.15 16.28 -22.31
N ASN A 124 1.14 16.11 -22.01
CA ASN A 124 2.20 16.89 -22.63
C ASN A 124 2.34 16.60 -24.14
N ALA A 125 2.02 15.39 -24.60
CA ALA A 125 1.98 15.07 -26.01
C ALA A 125 0.87 15.83 -26.75
N ILE A 126 -0.27 16.13 -26.10
CA ILE A 126 -1.32 16.99 -26.68
C ILE A 126 -0.74 18.38 -26.97
N ARG A 127 -0.05 18.99 -25.99
CA ARG A 127 0.57 20.32 -26.15
C ARG A 127 1.60 20.33 -27.28
N ARG A 128 2.40 19.27 -27.39
CA ARG A 128 3.38 19.11 -28.47
C ARG A 128 2.75 18.91 -29.85
N ALA A 129 1.55 18.34 -29.90
CA ALA A 129 0.81 18.11 -31.15
C ALA A 129 0.05 19.35 -31.64
N LEU A 130 -0.03 20.43 -30.84
CA LEU A 130 -0.64 21.68 -31.27
C LEU A 130 0.19 22.33 -32.38
N PRO A 131 -0.45 22.91 -33.41
CA PRO A 131 0.26 23.62 -34.46
C PRO A 131 0.98 24.85 -33.90
N ASN A 132 2.23 25.07 -34.35
CA ASN A 132 2.98 26.28 -34.01
C ASN A 132 2.47 27.45 -34.86
N SER A 133 1.44 28.15 -34.36
CA SER A 133 0.81 29.23 -35.08
C SER A 133 1.51 30.56 -34.80
N ARG A 134 2.08 31.16 -35.84
CA ARG A 134 2.71 32.50 -35.76
C ARG A 134 1.70 33.65 -35.87
N TRP A 135 0.48 33.37 -36.38
CA TRP A 135 -0.52 34.40 -36.75
C TRP A 135 -1.99 33.97 -36.51
N GLY A 136 -2.28 33.12 -35.50
CA GLY A 136 -3.64 32.65 -35.21
C GLY A 136 -3.73 31.82 -33.92
N SER A 137 -4.95 31.50 -33.47
CA SER A 137 -5.18 30.65 -32.28
C SER A 137 -4.76 29.20 -32.57
N CYS A 138 -3.96 28.61 -31.67
CA CYS A 138 -3.64 27.18 -31.72
C CYS A 138 -4.68 26.30 -31.03
N THR A 139 -5.65 26.92 -30.35
CA THR A 139 -6.76 26.30 -29.61
C THR A 139 -8.09 26.36 -30.37
N ASP A 140 -8.05 26.73 -31.65
CA ASP A 140 -9.20 26.69 -32.53
C ASP A 140 -9.58 25.25 -32.93
N HIS A 141 -10.70 25.11 -33.65
CA HIS A 141 -11.19 23.81 -34.10
C HIS A 141 -10.18 23.07 -35.01
N PHE A 142 -9.38 23.82 -35.77
CA PHE A 142 -8.32 23.24 -36.59
C PHE A 142 -7.18 22.66 -35.73
N GLY A 143 -6.77 23.38 -34.68
CA GLY A 143 -5.83 22.91 -33.66
C GLY A 143 -6.32 21.63 -32.98
N TYR A 144 -7.59 21.57 -32.59
CA TYR A 144 -8.20 20.36 -32.04
C TYR A 144 -8.12 19.18 -33.02
N LYS A 145 -8.51 19.36 -34.28
CA LYS A 145 -8.46 18.28 -35.29
C LYS A 145 -7.07 17.66 -35.44
N ARG A 146 -6.01 18.45 -35.27
CA ARG A 146 -4.62 17.96 -35.35
C ARG A 146 -4.20 17.15 -34.13
N CYS A 147 -4.64 17.52 -32.93
CA CYS A 147 -4.29 16.84 -31.70
C CYS A 147 -5.37 15.86 -31.19
N ALA A 148 -6.50 15.72 -31.89
CA ALA A 148 -7.64 14.88 -31.50
C ALA A 148 -7.25 13.43 -31.20
N SER A 149 -6.30 12.85 -31.96
CA SER A 149 -5.75 11.51 -31.68
C SER A 149 -5.04 11.44 -30.32
N ALA A 150 -4.23 12.45 -29.99
CA ALA A 150 -3.53 12.55 -28.71
C ALA A 150 -4.51 12.78 -27.55
N VAL A 151 -5.52 13.64 -27.75
CA VAL A 151 -6.60 13.90 -26.77
C VAL A 151 -7.38 12.62 -26.46
N ASN A 152 -7.78 11.87 -27.49
CA ASN A 152 -8.51 10.61 -27.31
C ASN A 152 -7.66 9.52 -26.66
N THR A 153 -6.37 9.49 -26.95
CA THR A 153 -5.43 8.56 -26.31
C THR A 153 -5.26 8.88 -24.82
N ALA A 154 -5.08 10.15 -24.47
CA ALA A 154 -5.03 10.58 -23.07
C ALA A 154 -6.34 10.29 -22.33
N LYS A 155 -7.49 10.60 -22.93
CA LYS A 155 -8.82 10.28 -22.38
C LYS A 155 -8.96 8.79 -22.08
N ARG A 156 -8.63 7.93 -23.05
CA ARG A 156 -8.74 6.48 -22.90
C ARG A 156 -7.88 5.98 -21.76
N LYS A 157 -6.62 6.40 -21.67
CA LYS A 157 -5.71 5.96 -20.62
C LYS A 157 -6.16 6.39 -19.22
N LEU A 158 -6.60 7.64 -19.07
CA LEU A 158 -7.11 8.16 -17.79
C LEU A 158 -8.36 7.39 -17.31
N LEU A 159 -9.27 7.08 -18.23
CA LEU A 159 -10.49 6.32 -17.93
C LEU A 159 -10.24 4.82 -17.73
N GLU A 160 -9.23 4.26 -18.38
CA GLU A 160 -8.85 2.86 -18.22
C GLU A 160 -8.37 2.58 -16.79
N GLY A 161 -7.51 3.43 -16.24
CA GLY A 161 -7.11 3.34 -14.83
C GLY A 161 -8.31 3.40 -13.89
N ALA A 162 -9.23 4.35 -14.11
CA ALA A 162 -10.46 4.47 -13.33
C ALA A 162 -11.31 3.19 -13.37
N LYS A 163 -11.46 2.57 -14.55
CA LYS A 163 -12.20 1.30 -14.72
C LYS A 163 -11.51 0.13 -14.04
N GLN A 164 -10.19 0.05 -14.10
CA GLN A 164 -9.40 -1.01 -13.45
C GLN A 164 -9.61 -0.99 -11.93
N PHE A 165 -9.47 0.19 -11.29
CA PHE A 165 -9.66 0.28 -9.84
C PHE A 165 -11.11 0.07 -9.40
N LYS A 166 -12.08 0.54 -10.21
CA LYS A 166 -13.50 0.27 -9.97
C LYS A 166 -13.82 -1.23 -10.07
N GLY A 167 -13.28 -1.92 -11.07
CA GLY A 167 -13.45 -3.37 -11.24
C GLY A 167 -12.79 -4.18 -10.13
N ALA A 168 -11.62 -3.75 -9.66
CA ALA A 168 -10.90 -4.39 -8.56
C ALA A 168 -11.50 -4.10 -7.17
N LYS A 169 -12.52 -3.24 -7.08
CA LYS A 169 -13.14 -2.77 -5.81
C LYS A 169 -12.12 -2.21 -4.79
N GLN A 170 -10.98 -1.73 -5.27
CA GLN A 170 -9.94 -1.12 -4.44
C GLN A 170 -10.27 0.37 -4.24
N TRP A 171 -11.23 0.66 -3.37
CA TRP A 171 -11.78 2.01 -3.20
C TRP A 171 -10.76 3.01 -2.66
N SER A 172 -9.85 2.58 -1.78
CA SER A 172 -8.75 3.42 -1.25
C SER A 172 -7.84 3.92 -2.36
N THR A 173 -7.33 2.99 -3.18
CA THR A 173 -6.48 3.29 -4.34
C THR A 173 -7.23 4.06 -5.42
N ALA A 174 -8.51 3.75 -5.65
CA ALA A 174 -9.36 4.48 -6.60
C ALA A 174 -9.49 5.97 -6.21
N LYS A 175 -9.66 6.26 -4.92
CA LYS A 175 -9.71 7.62 -4.40
C LYS A 175 -8.40 8.35 -4.63
N GLU A 176 -7.27 7.78 -4.20
CA GLU A 176 -5.94 8.38 -4.38
C GLU A 176 -5.63 8.62 -5.86
N TYR A 177 -5.97 7.66 -6.72
CA TYR A 177 -5.84 7.81 -8.16
C TYR A 177 -6.67 8.98 -8.68
N SER A 178 -7.95 9.09 -8.28
CA SER A 178 -8.81 10.19 -8.72
C SER A 178 -8.29 11.56 -8.28
N GLU A 179 -7.80 11.68 -7.04
CA GLU A 179 -7.25 12.92 -6.50
C GLU A 179 -6.00 13.39 -7.25
N ARG A 180 -5.13 12.45 -7.62
CA ARG A 180 -3.90 12.75 -8.36
C ARG A 180 -4.12 12.87 -9.88
N ALA A 181 -5.09 12.16 -10.45
CA ALA A 181 -5.41 12.23 -11.88
C ALA A 181 -6.23 13.47 -12.25
N LEU A 182 -7.06 14.00 -11.34
CA LEU A 182 -7.84 15.21 -11.57
C LEU A 182 -7.02 16.46 -11.97
N PRO A 183 -5.90 16.81 -11.29
CA PRO A 183 -5.08 17.93 -11.74
C PRO A 183 -4.48 17.69 -13.12
N ILE A 184 -4.07 16.46 -13.45
CA ILE A 184 -3.55 16.09 -14.78
C ILE A 184 -4.64 16.26 -15.85
N ALA A 185 -5.87 15.81 -15.57
CA ALA A 185 -7.01 15.99 -16.48
C ALA A 185 -7.39 17.47 -16.65
N ARG A 186 -7.27 18.27 -15.58
CA ARG A 186 -7.51 19.73 -15.64
C ARG A 186 -6.45 20.46 -16.47
N ASP A 187 -5.23 19.95 -16.45
CA ASP A 187 -4.06 20.46 -17.19
C ASP A 187 -4.14 20.21 -18.72
N MET A 188 -5.08 19.35 -19.16
CA MET A 188 -5.41 19.20 -20.58
C MET A 188 -5.81 20.55 -21.20
N VAL A 189 -5.37 20.74 -22.45
CA VAL A 189 -5.62 21.95 -23.25
C VAL A 189 -7.13 22.23 -23.31
N VAL A 190 -7.48 23.50 -23.11
CA VAL A 190 -8.84 24.01 -23.31
C VAL A 190 -8.91 24.63 -24.69
N PHE A 191 -9.89 24.19 -25.48
CA PHE A 191 -10.13 24.70 -26.83
C PHE A 191 -11.15 25.84 -26.82
N ASP A 192 -11.07 26.72 -27.80
CA ASP A 192 -11.97 27.88 -27.94
C ASP A 192 -13.40 27.41 -28.27
N CYS A 193 -13.53 26.28 -28.98
CA CYS A 193 -14.81 25.64 -29.26
C CYS A 193 -15.25 24.77 -28.08
N VAL A 194 -16.48 24.98 -27.60
CA VAL A 194 -17.05 24.23 -26.46
C VAL A 194 -17.16 22.74 -26.76
N ASP A 195 -17.49 22.37 -28.01
CA ASP A 195 -17.70 20.98 -28.42
C ASP A 195 -16.41 20.15 -28.37
N ASP A 196 -15.27 20.78 -28.68
CA ASP A 196 -13.94 20.14 -28.70
C ASP A 196 -13.41 19.85 -27.27
N ASN A 197 -14.00 20.49 -26.25
CA ASN A 197 -13.68 20.24 -24.84
C ASN A 197 -14.40 19.01 -24.25
N GLY A 198 -15.27 18.34 -25.02
CA GLY A 198 -16.07 17.22 -24.54
C GLY A 198 -15.23 16.08 -23.95
N ALA A 199 -14.07 15.77 -24.54
CA ALA A 199 -13.17 14.73 -24.05
C ALA A 199 -12.63 15.04 -22.65
N ARG A 200 -12.14 16.26 -22.44
CA ARG A 200 -11.65 16.75 -21.14
C ARG A 200 -12.75 16.74 -20.08
N ASN A 201 -13.91 17.29 -20.42
CA ASN A 201 -15.06 17.36 -19.50
C ASN A 201 -15.54 15.96 -19.10
N THR A 202 -15.58 15.02 -20.05
CA THR A 202 -15.92 13.61 -19.76
C THR A 202 -14.95 13.03 -18.71
N VAL A 203 -13.64 13.16 -18.93
CA VAL A 203 -12.63 12.62 -18.00
C VAL A 203 -12.79 13.22 -16.61
N ILE A 204 -12.92 14.55 -16.51
CA ILE A 204 -13.09 15.22 -15.23
C ILE A 204 -14.36 14.71 -14.52
N SER A 205 -15.48 14.63 -15.23
CA SER A 205 -16.75 14.19 -14.65
C SER A 205 -16.69 12.73 -14.16
N GLU A 206 -16.07 11.83 -14.91
CA GLU A 206 -15.95 10.42 -14.53
C GLU A 206 -14.97 10.22 -13.36
N LEU A 207 -13.87 10.97 -13.31
CA LEU A 207 -12.96 10.94 -12.16
C LEU A 207 -13.62 11.49 -10.89
N GLN A 208 -14.43 12.55 -11.00
CA GLN A 208 -15.20 13.08 -9.87
C GLN A 208 -16.26 12.08 -9.37
N LYS A 209 -16.98 11.40 -10.29
CA LYS A 209 -17.90 10.33 -9.92
C LYS A 209 -17.18 9.19 -9.21
N LEU A 210 -16.03 8.75 -9.72
CA LEU A 210 -15.22 7.71 -9.09
C LEU A 210 -14.80 8.12 -7.67
N GLN A 211 -14.40 9.38 -7.48
CA GLN A 211 -14.03 9.89 -6.16
C GLN A 211 -15.22 9.84 -5.18
N GLN A 212 -16.40 10.29 -5.61
CA GLN A 212 -17.62 10.26 -4.78
C GLN A 212 -18.06 8.82 -4.44
N GLU A 213 -18.02 7.92 -5.42
CA GLU A 213 -18.32 6.50 -5.22
C GLU A 213 -17.34 5.88 -4.22
N ALA A 214 -16.04 6.13 -4.38
CA ALA A 214 -15.02 5.61 -3.47
C ALA A 214 -15.22 6.13 -2.04
N GLU A 215 -15.53 7.42 -1.86
CA GLU A 215 -15.80 8.00 -0.54
C GLU A 215 -17.08 7.42 0.11
N ALA A 216 -18.14 7.20 -0.67
CA ALA A 216 -19.37 6.60 -0.16
C ALA A 216 -19.13 5.15 0.30
N GLN A 217 -18.39 4.37 -0.48
CA GLN A 217 -18.06 2.98 -0.15
C GLN A 217 -17.15 2.92 1.09
N MET A 218 -16.15 3.79 1.18
CA MET A 218 -15.28 3.85 2.36
C MET A 218 -16.05 4.19 3.65
N LYS A 219 -16.96 5.18 3.59
CA LYS A 219 -17.82 5.54 4.74
C LYS A 219 -18.72 4.40 5.18
N SER A 220 -19.26 3.62 4.24
CA SER A 220 -20.11 2.48 4.56
C SER A 220 -19.35 1.37 5.30
N VAL A 221 -18.08 1.15 4.98
CA VAL A 221 -17.22 0.19 5.67
C VAL A 221 -16.89 0.65 7.09
N THR A 222 -16.73 1.96 7.32
CA THR A 222 -16.39 2.50 8.65
C THR A 222 -17.58 2.54 9.63
N MET A 223 -18.81 2.29 9.17
CA MET A 223 -20.01 2.29 10.03
C MET A 223 -20.47 0.89 10.46
N VAL A 224 -19.77 -0.16 10.01
CA VAL A 224 -20.13 -1.57 10.29
C VAL A 224 -19.21 -2.19 11.36
N ASP A 225 -18.12 -1.49 11.73
CA ASP A 225 -17.26 -1.80 12.87
C ASP A 225 -17.63 -0.94 14.10
#